data_AF-A0A2P2MPW6-F1
#
_entry.id   AF-A0A2P2MPW6-F1
#
_cell.length_a   1.000
_cell.length_b   1.000
_cell.length_c   1.000
_cell.angle_alpha   90.00
_cell.angle_beta   90.00
_cell.angle_gamma   90.00
#
_symmetry.space_group_name_H-M   'P 1'
#
loop_
_entity.id
_entity.type
_entity.pdbx_description
1 polymer ?
#
loop_
_entity_poly.entity_id
_entity_poly.type
_entity_poly.pdbx_seq_one_letter_code
_entity_poly.pdbx_strand_id
1 'polypeptide(L)'
;MLETKLHQLMDSLIRNEMKETLFLEVSKVDGRWCMKSGTHQLTGVKGLLLSSNSGTGNIVEPLSAVPLNDELQRARASVAQAEADVLMMLTEEMQKDLDDIRNILETVIQLDTINARATYSLSFGGAYPNLYLPEDINGSPFKKEWILYMPKAHHPLLLQQHRENLRDLRKEGKNTAIISAQELGKPVPFDFFIAQTTKVLVITGPNTGGKTICLKTVGLAAMMAKSGLHVLSSESVQIPWFDSIFADIGDEQSLSQSLSTFSGHLKNVMDIRSQSTNQSLVLLDEVGAGTNPLEGAALGMSLLESFADSGALLTIATTHYGELKSLKYSNNAFENACMEFDEVNLNPTYKIIWGVPGRSNAINISEKLGLPSTVVSHAREFYGADSAEINEVICAMEKFKQMFQESLYQTQHHLLFSRNLYEKLLLARRKVMEHGTVQRYRKMKEIAEAAAMARSALHKKVLQLRTYKTQSSRPTRANEKPLLNSESKQSTEKTSPHLTASRNSSGIDIGKPSVSVLKKDKLPEVGDRVHVSTLRREATVLRVDPAKEEIVVQAGNMKLKLKFTDINA
;
A
#
# COMPACT_ATOMS: atom_id res chain seq x y z
N MET A 1 12.69 -68.18 24.35
CA MET A 1 12.89 -69.57 24.86
C MET A 1 14.37 -69.99 24.81
N LEU A 2 15.06 -69.87 23.67
CA LEU A 2 16.50 -70.18 23.54
C LEU A 2 17.39 -69.29 24.43
N GLU A 3 17.20 -67.97 24.42
CA GLU A 3 17.94 -67.06 25.30
C GLU A 3 17.75 -67.38 26.79
N THR A 4 16.53 -67.72 27.20
CA THR A 4 16.21 -68.10 28.59
C THR A 4 16.92 -69.40 29.00
N LYS A 5 16.98 -70.40 28.10
CA LYS A 5 17.74 -71.64 28.33
C LYS A 5 19.25 -71.38 28.40
N LEU A 6 19.75 -70.47 27.55
CA LEU A 6 21.16 -70.08 27.52
C LEU A 6 21.56 -69.33 28.80
N HIS A 7 20.72 -68.41 29.27
CA HIS A 7 20.88 -67.77 30.57
C HIS A 7 20.88 -68.77 31.73
N GLN A 8 19.90 -69.69 31.78
CA GLN A 8 19.83 -70.72 32.83
C GLN A 8 21.06 -71.64 32.81
N LEU A 9 21.57 -71.97 31.61
CA LEU A 9 22.79 -72.75 31.43
C LEU A 9 24.03 -71.97 31.89
N MET A 10 24.18 -70.71 31.50
CA MET A 10 25.28 -69.85 31.97
C MET A 10 25.26 -69.67 33.49
N ASP A 11 24.09 -69.45 34.08
CA ASP A 11 23.92 -69.34 35.53
C ASP A 11 24.25 -70.66 36.26
N SER A 12 23.91 -71.82 35.66
CA SER A 12 24.24 -73.13 36.22
C SER A 12 25.74 -73.43 36.20
N LEU A 13 26.42 -73.00 35.13
CA LEU A 13 27.87 -73.13 34.98
C LEU A 13 28.62 -72.24 35.97
N ILE A 14 28.16 -71.00 36.16
CA ILE A 14 28.70 -70.09 37.19
C ILE A 14 28.52 -70.68 38.59
N ARG A 15 27.33 -71.19 38.92
CA ARG A 15 27.06 -71.79 40.24
C ARG A 15 27.90 -73.05 40.53
N ASN A 16 28.22 -73.84 39.50
CA ASN A 16 29.04 -75.04 39.66
C ASN A 16 30.53 -74.72 39.84
N GLU A 17 31.03 -73.63 39.26
CA GLU A 17 32.46 -73.23 39.34
C GLU A 17 32.78 -72.22 40.45
N MET A 18 31.77 -71.55 41.02
CA MET A 18 31.94 -70.66 42.19
C MET A 18 32.43 -71.35 43.46
N LYS A 19 32.69 -72.67 43.44
CA LYS A 19 33.43 -73.36 44.51
C LYS A 19 34.93 -73.05 44.53
N GLU A 20 35.52 -72.52 43.44
CA GLU A 20 36.98 -72.28 43.38
C GLU A 20 37.43 -70.93 42.81
N THR A 21 36.58 -70.08 42.22
CA THR A 21 37.02 -68.75 41.71
C THR A 21 35.99 -67.64 41.90
N LEU A 22 36.46 -66.50 42.43
CA LEU A 22 35.72 -65.24 42.50
C LEU A 22 35.95 -64.45 41.21
N PHE A 23 34.87 -63.89 40.63
CA PHE A 23 34.81 -63.03 39.43
C PHE A 23 34.69 -63.74 38.05
N LEU A 24 33.59 -64.48 37.86
CA LEU A 24 33.07 -64.86 36.54
C LEU A 24 31.82 -64.02 36.21
N GLU A 25 31.84 -63.31 35.09
CA GLU A 25 30.70 -62.52 34.59
C GLU A 25 30.19 -63.08 33.25
N VAL A 26 28.87 -63.15 33.10
CA VAL A 26 28.24 -63.43 31.80
C VAL A 26 28.25 -62.17 30.96
N SER A 27 28.80 -62.25 29.75
CA SER A 27 28.80 -61.14 28.79
C SER A 27 28.29 -61.61 27.43
N LYS A 28 27.75 -60.68 26.65
CA LYS A 28 27.32 -60.94 25.27
C LYS A 28 28.33 -60.31 24.32
N VAL A 29 28.99 -61.11 23.50
CA VAL A 29 30.00 -60.67 22.52
C VAL A 29 29.57 -61.14 21.14
N ASP A 30 29.43 -60.22 20.19
CA ASP A 30 28.97 -60.49 18.82
C ASP A 30 27.70 -61.33 18.72
N GLY A 31 26.77 -61.10 19.65
CA GLY A 31 25.49 -61.83 19.71
C GLY A 31 25.55 -63.18 20.44
N ARG A 32 26.75 -63.69 20.75
CA ARG A 32 26.97 -64.93 21.50
C ARG A 32 27.09 -64.68 22.99
N TRP A 33 26.58 -65.61 23.77
CA TRP A 33 26.74 -65.59 25.22
C TRP A 33 28.07 -66.21 25.60
N CYS A 34 28.86 -65.47 26.36
CA CYS A 34 30.22 -65.82 26.72
C CYS A 34 30.44 -65.58 28.20
N MET A 35 31.45 -66.25 28.76
CA MET A 35 31.93 -66.00 30.11
C MET A 35 33.20 -65.17 30.04
N LYS A 36 33.27 -64.16 30.89
CA LYS A 36 34.42 -63.31 31.04
C LYS A 36 35.03 -63.58 32.42
N SER A 37 36.31 -63.92 32.44
CA SER A 37 37.10 -64.00 33.67
C SER A 37 38.04 -62.80 33.77
N GLY A 38 38.47 -62.46 34.99
CA GLY A 38 39.55 -61.50 35.22
C GLY A 38 40.92 -61.97 34.70
N THR A 39 42.01 -61.36 35.18
CA THR A 39 43.40 -61.62 34.74
C THR A 39 43.92 -63.04 34.97
N HIS A 40 43.19 -63.90 35.68
CA HIS A 40 43.55 -65.30 35.88
C HIS A 40 42.90 -66.23 34.84
N GLN A 41 43.66 -67.25 34.44
CA GLN A 41 43.31 -68.20 33.39
C GLN A 41 42.23 -69.17 33.89
N LEU A 42 41.11 -69.24 33.15
CA LEU A 42 40.04 -70.24 33.34
C LEU A 42 40.60 -71.65 33.10
N THR A 43 40.98 -72.36 34.16
CA THR A 43 41.47 -73.76 34.08
C THR A 43 40.34 -74.79 34.17
N GLY A 44 39.15 -74.40 34.63
CA GLY A 44 37.98 -75.28 34.81
C GLY A 44 37.03 -75.39 33.62
N VAL A 45 36.75 -74.28 32.93
CA VAL A 45 35.78 -74.26 31.81
C VAL A 45 36.45 -74.74 30.52
N LYS A 46 36.06 -75.92 30.03
CA LYS A 46 36.36 -76.30 28.64
C LYS A 46 35.49 -75.47 27.70
N GLY A 47 36.11 -74.57 26.94
CA GLY A 47 35.43 -73.65 26.04
C GLY A 47 36.32 -73.16 24.90
N LEU A 48 35.69 -72.51 23.92
CA LEU A 48 36.37 -71.85 22.81
C LEU A 48 36.78 -70.44 23.24
N LEU A 49 38.07 -70.11 23.15
CA LEU A 49 38.57 -68.77 23.44
C LEU A 49 38.25 -67.85 22.25
N LEU A 50 37.44 -66.81 22.47
CA LEU A 50 37.00 -65.87 21.43
C LEU A 50 37.92 -64.64 21.32
N SER A 51 38.44 -64.16 22.46
CA SER A 51 39.40 -63.06 22.49
C SER A 51 40.21 -63.08 23.79
N SER A 52 41.52 -62.82 23.69
CA SER A 52 42.42 -62.61 24.83
C SER A 52 43.09 -61.23 24.72
N ASN A 53 42.61 -60.26 25.50
CA ASN A 53 43.24 -58.95 25.61
C ASN A 53 43.93 -58.82 26.97
N SER A 54 45.21 -58.46 26.97
CA SER A 54 46.14 -58.47 28.11
C SER A 54 45.77 -57.57 29.29
N GLY A 55 44.67 -56.80 29.22
CA GLY A 55 44.18 -55.96 30.32
C GLY A 55 42.70 -56.14 30.70
N THR A 56 41.88 -56.83 29.90
CA THR A 56 40.41 -56.89 30.10
C THR A 56 39.87 -58.27 30.45
N GLY A 57 40.74 -59.29 30.55
CA GLY A 57 40.34 -60.66 30.86
C GLY A 57 40.06 -61.51 29.62
N ASN A 58 39.96 -62.82 29.81
CA ASN A 58 39.72 -63.79 28.74
C ASN A 58 38.21 -63.99 28.53
N ILE A 59 37.78 -63.98 27.27
CA ILE A 59 36.39 -64.26 26.89
C ILE A 59 36.33 -65.67 26.32
N VAL A 60 35.59 -66.54 27.02
CA VAL A 60 35.46 -67.96 26.67
C VAL A 60 34.00 -68.28 26.43
N GLU A 61 33.72 -68.96 25.32
CA GLU A 61 32.44 -69.59 25.04
C GLU A 61 32.46 -71.04 25.55
N PRO A 62 31.71 -71.39 26.61
CA PRO A 62 31.68 -72.76 27.13
C PRO A 62 31.22 -73.76 26.07
N LEU A 63 31.86 -74.94 25.99
CA LEU A 63 31.52 -75.97 24.99
C LEU A 63 30.05 -76.41 25.06
N SER A 64 29.44 -76.38 26.25
CA SER A 64 28.01 -76.69 26.45
C SER A 64 27.07 -75.59 25.95
N ALA A 65 27.55 -74.36 25.81
CA ALA A 65 26.79 -73.23 25.30
C ALA A 65 26.91 -73.06 23.78
N VAL A 66 27.99 -73.58 23.15
CA VAL A 66 28.23 -73.48 21.69
C VAL A 66 27.02 -73.94 20.87
N PRO A 67 26.40 -75.12 21.09
CA PRO A 67 25.27 -75.56 20.28
C PRO A 67 24.04 -74.65 20.41
N LEU A 68 23.79 -74.12 21.61
CA LEU A 68 22.68 -73.21 21.88
C LEU A 68 22.93 -71.82 21.31
N ASN A 69 24.18 -71.33 21.34
CA ASN A 69 24.57 -70.06 20.74
C ASN A 69 24.47 -70.15 19.20
N ASP A 70 24.89 -71.26 18.60
CA ASP A 70 24.76 -71.50 17.16
C ASP A 70 23.29 -71.63 16.72
N GLU A 71 22.46 -72.28 17.54
CA GLU A 71 21.02 -72.35 17.31
C GLU A 71 20.35 -70.97 17.47
N LEU A 72 20.73 -70.20 18.50
CA LEU A 72 20.24 -68.84 18.70
C LEU A 72 20.64 -67.90 17.54
N GLN A 73 21.87 -68.01 17.05
CA GLN A 73 22.35 -67.18 15.94
C GLN A 73 21.65 -67.55 14.63
N ARG A 74 21.44 -68.84 14.36
CA ARG A 74 20.61 -69.29 13.22
C ARG A 74 19.16 -68.83 13.33
N ALA A 75 18.57 -68.90 14.52
CA ALA A 75 17.21 -68.41 14.76
C ALA A 75 17.11 -66.89 14.52
N ARG A 76 18.08 -66.10 15.00
CA ARG A 76 18.13 -64.65 14.75
C ARG A 76 18.34 -64.31 13.27
N ALA A 77 19.22 -65.02 12.58
CA ALA A 77 19.41 -64.84 11.14
C ALA A 77 18.13 -65.17 10.36
N SER A 78 17.41 -66.21 10.77
CA SER A 78 16.10 -66.57 10.19
C SER A 78 15.06 -65.48 10.40
N VAL A 79 14.98 -64.90 11.62
CA VAL A 79 14.08 -63.76 11.89
C VAL A 79 14.45 -62.54 11.05
N ALA A 80 15.73 -62.18 10.97
CA ALA A 80 16.19 -61.05 10.17
C ALA A 80 15.90 -61.26 8.67
N GLN A 81 16.04 -62.47 8.16
CA GLN A 81 15.66 -62.80 6.79
C GLN A 81 14.15 -62.66 6.59
N ALA A 82 13.33 -63.18 7.50
CA ALA A 82 11.88 -63.04 7.42
C ALA A 82 11.44 -61.56 7.50
N GLU A 83 12.09 -60.74 8.32
CA GLU A 83 11.86 -59.29 8.37
C GLU A 83 12.22 -58.61 7.05
N ALA A 84 13.36 -58.95 6.45
CA ALA A 84 13.78 -58.44 5.15
C ALA A 84 12.79 -58.84 4.04
N ASP A 85 12.31 -60.09 4.05
CA ASP A 85 11.32 -60.59 3.08
C ASP A 85 9.99 -59.84 3.21
N VAL A 86 9.54 -59.55 4.45
CA VAL A 86 8.34 -58.75 4.71
C VAL A 86 8.52 -57.30 4.26
N LEU A 87 9.67 -56.67 4.54
CA LEU A 87 9.96 -55.31 4.10
C LEU A 87 10.01 -55.20 2.57
N MET A 88 10.57 -56.22 1.89
CA MET A 88 10.59 -56.28 0.44
C MET A 88 9.19 -56.41 -0.13
N MET A 89 8.35 -57.29 0.44
CA MET A 89 6.93 -57.40 0.06
C MET A 89 6.19 -56.07 0.22
N LEU A 90 6.36 -55.38 1.35
CA LEU A 90 5.73 -54.07 1.58
C LEU A 90 6.23 -53.02 0.57
N THR A 91 7.53 -53.06 0.25
CA THR A 91 8.13 -52.13 -0.72
C THR A 91 7.59 -52.39 -2.13
N GLU A 92 7.46 -53.65 -2.54
CA GLU A 92 6.86 -54.05 -3.83
C GLU A 92 5.38 -53.63 -3.91
N GLU A 93 4.63 -53.73 -2.81
CA GLU A 93 3.25 -53.25 -2.76
C GLU A 93 3.18 -51.73 -2.91
N MET A 94 4.00 -50.98 -2.16
CA MET A 94 4.09 -49.52 -2.29
C MET A 94 4.57 -49.07 -3.67
N GLN A 95 5.42 -49.87 -4.33
CA GLN A 95 5.95 -49.54 -5.65
C GLN A 95 4.86 -49.50 -6.72
N LYS A 96 3.78 -50.28 -6.56
CA LYS A 96 2.62 -50.27 -7.48
C LYS A 96 1.90 -48.91 -7.49
N ASP A 97 1.84 -48.27 -6.32
CA ASP A 97 1.14 -47.00 -6.12
C ASP A 97 2.09 -45.79 -6.03
N LEU A 98 3.35 -45.97 -6.41
CA LEU A 98 4.40 -44.98 -6.15
C LEU A 98 4.12 -43.64 -6.84
N ASP A 99 3.57 -43.67 -8.05
CA ASP A 99 3.20 -42.45 -8.78
C ASP A 99 2.02 -41.73 -8.11
N ASP A 100 1.05 -42.46 -7.56
CA ASP A 100 -0.06 -41.86 -6.80
C ASP A 100 0.44 -41.24 -5.48
N ILE A 101 1.36 -41.91 -4.78
CA ILE A 101 1.99 -41.36 -3.58
C ILE A 101 2.76 -40.08 -3.91
N ARG A 102 3.49 -40.03 -5.03
CA ARG A 102 4.18 -38.82 -5.49
C ARG A 102 3.19 -37.70 -5.81
N ASN A 103 2.12 -38.00 -6.54
CA ASN A 103 1.07 -37.02 -6.88
C ASN A 103 0.41 -36.44 -5.61
N ILE A 104 0.13 -37.29 -4.61
CA ILE A 104 -0.40 -36.84 -3.31
C ILE A 104 0.62 -35.94 -2.62
N LEU A 105 1.89 -36.33 -2.56
CA LEU A 105 2.94 -35.53 -1.93
C LEU A 105 3.08 -34.16 -2.60
N GLU A 106 3.10 -34.11 -3.94
CA GLU A 106 3.14 -32.86 -4.70
C GLU A 106 1.92 -31.97 -4.41
N THR A 107 0.73 -32.56 -4.34
CA THR A 107 -0.50 -31.84 -4.00
C THR A 107 -0.45 -31.27 -2.58
N VAL A 108 0.05 -32.04 -1.62
CA VAL A 108 0.23 -31.59 -0.22
C VAL A 108 1.23 -30.45 -0.15
N ILE A 109 2.36 -30.53 -0.88
CA ILE A 109 3.36 -29.45 -0.95
C ILE A 109 2.75 -28.17 -1.53
N GLN A 110 1.94 -28.29 -2.58
CA GLN A 110 1.25 -27.14 -3.17
C GLN A 110 0.27 -26.49 -2.18
N LEU A 111 -0.55 -27.29 -1.50
CA LEU A 111 -1.49 -26.80 -0.49
C LEU A 111 -0.78 -26.14 0.69
N ASP A 112 0.30 -26.75 1.20
CA ASP A 112 1.09 -26.20 2.30
C ASP A 112 1.76 -24.88 1.89
N THR A 113 2.29 -24.80 0.67
CA THR A 113 2.87 -23.56 0.12
C THR A 113 1.83 -22.44 0.03
N ILE A 114 0.63 -22.73 -0.48
CA ILE A 114 -0.47 -21.76 -0.56
C ILE A 114 -0.88 -21.31 0.85
N ASN A 115 -1.03 -22.26 1.78
CA ASN A 115 -1.41 -21.97 3.15
C ASN A 115 -0.35 -21.13 3.88
N ALA A 116 0.94 -21.42 3.66
CA ALA A 116 2.05 -20.64 4.20
C ALA A 116 2.03 -19.19 3.69
N ARG A 117 1.81 -18.98 2.38
CA ARG A 117 1.68 -17.64 1.77
C ARG A 117 0.48 -16.87 2.31
N ALA A 118 -0.66 -17.53 2.44
CA ALA A 118 -1.88 -16.93 2.99
C ALA A 118 -1.71 -16.55 4.47
N THR A 119 -1.12 -17.45 5.26
CA THR A 119 -0.84 -17.22 6.69
C THR A 119 0.14 -16.06 6.88
N TYR A 120 1.22 -16.01 6.10
CA TYR A 120 2.16 -14.89 6.11
C TYR A 120 1.43 -13.58 5.80
N SER A 121 0.65 -13.55 4.72
CA SER A 121 -0.12 -12.38 4.27
C SER A 121 -1.09 -11.87 5.35
N LEU A 122 -1.88 -12.75 5.96
CA LEU A 122 -2.80 -12.39 7.05
C LEU A 122 -2.05 -11.87 8.28
N SER A 123 -0.94 -12.52 8.64
CA SER A 123 -0.18 -12.15 9.82
C SER A 123 0.44 -10.76 9.68
N PHE A 124 0.95 -10.40 8.50
CA PHE A 124 1.62 -9.11 8.23
C PHE A 124 0.70 -8.03 7.66
N GLY A 125 -0.59 -8.33 7.42
CA GLY A 125 -1.54 -7.38 6.84
C GLY A 125 -1.25 -7.11 5.35
N GLY A 126 -0.87 -8.14 4.61
CA GLY A 126 -0.57 -8.06 3.19
C GLY A 126 -1.82 -7.81 2.34
N ALA A 127 -1.70 -6.89 1.39
CA ALA A 127 -2.69 -6.55 0.39
C ALA A 127 -2.49 -7.34 -0.90
N TYR A 128 -3.61 -7.73 -1.51
CA TYR A 128 -3.63 -8.46 -2.78
C TYR A 128 -3.01 -7.60 -3.90
N PRO A 129 -2.04 -8.12 -4.66
CA PRO A 129 -1.43 -7.40 -5.77
C PRO A 129 -2.23 -7.58 -7.05
N ASN A 130 -2.73 -6.47 -7.60
CA ASN A 130 -3.29 -6.44 -8.94
C ASN A 130 -2.15 -6.27 -9.95
N LEU A 131 -1.84 -7.33 -10.68
CA LEU A 131 -0.73 -7.37 -11.61
C LEU A 131 -1.15 -6.87 -12.99
N TYR A 132 -0.38 -5.92 -13.54
CA TYR A 132 -0.52 -5.52 -14.94
C TYR A 132 0.32 -6.44 -15.82
N LEU A 133 -0.36 -7.31 -16.55
CA LEU A 133 0.28 -8.19 -17.53
C LEU A 133 0.41 -7.46 -18.89
N PRO A 134 1.53 -7.63 -19.61
CA PRO A 134 1.73 -7.05 -20.94
C PRO A 134 0.72 -7.58 -21.97
N GLU A 135 0.34 -8.86 -21.81
CA GLU A 135 -0.59 -9.59 -22.67
C GLU A 135 -1.69 -10.21 -21.82
N ASP A 136 -2.88 -10.31 -22.41
CA ASP A 136 -4.01 -11.02 -21.83
C ASP A 136 -3.80 -12.54 -21.86
N ILE A 137 -4.61 -13.31 -21.12
CA ILE A 137 -4.49 -14.80 -21.07
C ILE A 137 -4.60 -15.43 -22.49
N ASN A 138 -5.23 -14.70 -23.42
CA ASN A 138 -5.41 -15.08 -24.82
C ASN A 138 -4.36 -14.48 -25.78
N GLY A 139 -3.25 -13.92 -25.28
CA GLY A 139 -2.17 -13.34 -26.09
C GLY A 139 -2.51 -12.02 -26.77
N SER A 140 -3.58 -11.34 -26.36
CA SER A 140 -3.94 -10.02 -26.90
C SER A 140 -3.28 -8.91 -26.07
N PRO A 141 -2.65 -7.89 -26.66
CA PRO A 141 -2.04 -6.82 -25.90
C PRO A 141 -3.11 -6.04 -25.11
N PHE A 142 -2.90 -5.90 -23.81
CA PHE A 142 -3.79 -5.12 -22.95
C PHE A 142 -3.68 -3.64 -23.31
N LYS A 143 -4.82 -2.98 -23.58
CA LYS A 143 -4.91 -1.52 -23.77
C LYS A 143 -4.84 -0.72 -22.46
N LYS A 144 -4.53 -1.35 -21.33
CA LYS A 144 -4.60 -0.71 -20.02
C LYS A 144 -3.24 -0.14 -19.64
N GLU A 145 -3.24 1.17 -19.39
CA GLU A 145 -2.09 1.91 -18.90
C GLU A 145 -1.60 1.31 -17.58
N TRP A 146 -0.33 0.89 -17.50
CA TRP A 146 0.22 0.33 -16.28
C TRP A 146 0.53 1.45 -15.27
N ILE A 147 0.34 1.17 -13.99
CA ILE A 147 0.84 2.05 -12.92
C ILE A 147 1.48 1.20 -11.83
N LEU A 148 2.46 1.77 -11.13
CA LEU A 148 2.93 1.23 -9.87
C LEU A 148 2.32 2.04 -8.74
N TYR A 149 1.41 1.43 -7.99
CA TYR A 149 0.71 2.05 -6.88
C TYR A 149 0.79 1.16 -5.64
N MET A 150 1.44 1.64 -4.58
CA MET A 150 1.58 0.93 -3.31
C MET A 150 1.41 1.91 -2.14
N PRO A 151 0.16 2.10 -1.65
CA PRO A 151 -0.12 3.03 -0.56
C PRO A 151 0.27 2.44 0.80
N LYS A 152 1.08 3.21 1.54
CA LYS A 152 1.67 2.83 2.83
C LYS A 152 2.34 1.45 2.79
N ALA A 153 3.18 1.22 1.80
CA ALA A 153 4.00 0.03 1.67
C ALA A 153 5.08 -0.03 2.76
N HIS A 154 5.21 -1.17 3.42
CA HIS A 154 6.24 -1.42 4.41
C HIS A 154 7.34 -2.31 3.84
N HIS A 155 8.58 -2.05 4.22
CA HIS A 155 9.68 -2.96 3.94
C HIS A 155 9.50 -4.26 4.74
N PRO A 156 9.38 -5.44 4.10
CA PRO A 156 8.97 -6.67 4.78
C PRO A 156 9.97 -7.13 5.84
N LEU A 157 11.27 -7.07 5.55
CA LEU A 157 12.30 -7.49 6.51
C LEU A 157 12.41 -6.55 7.73
N LEU A 158 12.33 -5.23 7.54
CA LEU A 158 12.32 -4.28 8.65
C LEU A 158 11.07 -4.44 9.52
N LEU A 159 9.91 -4.69 8.91
CA LEU A 159 8.68 -4.94 9.64
C LEU A 159 8.74 -6.26 10.43
N GLN A 160 9.35 -7.29 9.85
CA GLN A 160 9.59 -8.56 10.51
C GLN A 160 10.53 -8.39 11.71
N GLN A 161 11.69 -7.77 11.52
CA GLN A 161 12.65 -7.51 12.58
C GLN A 161 12.02 -6.70 13.73
N HIS A 162 11.24 -5.67 13.41
CA HIS A 162 10.53 -4.89 14.42
C HIS A 162 9.54 -5.75 15.24
N ARG A 163 8.82 -6.68 14.60
CA ARG A 163 7.90 -7.59 15.30
C ARG A 163 8.61 -8.63 16.15
N GLU A 164 9.74 -9.15 15.69
CA GLU A 164 10.59 -10.08 16.44
C GLU A 164 11.12 -9.41 17.71
N ASN A 165 11.70 -8.23 17.57
CA ASN A 165 12.16 -7.42 18.71
C ASN A 165 11.02 -7.15 19.72
N LEU A 166 9.82 -6.80 19.24
CA LEU A 166 8.64 -6.62 20.12
C LEU A 166 8.21 -7.92 20.82
N ARG A 167 8.37 -9.09 20.20
CA ARG A 167 8.06 -10.38 20.82
C ARG A 167 9.06 -10.72 21.91
N ASP A 168 10.34 -10.45 21.70
CA ASP A 168 11.38 -10.75 22.68
C ASP A 168 11.28 -9.82 23.89
N LEU A 169 11.03 -8.52 23.68
CA LEU A 169 10.74 -7.57 24.76
C LEU A 169 9.52 -8.00 25.60
N ARG A 170 8.48 -8.58 24.98
CA ARG A 170 7.29 -9.09 25.71
C ARG A 170 7.59 -10.31 26.57
N LYS A 171 8.60 -11.12 26.21
CA LYS A 171 9.05 -12.28 27.01
C LYS A 171 9.86 -11.82 28.23
N GLU A 172 10.56 -10.69 28.13
CA GLU A 172 11.44 -10.15 29.19
C GLU A 172 10.69 -9.34 30.28
N GLY A 173 9.42 -8.97 30.09
CA GLY A 173 8.56 -8.39 31.13
C GLY A 173 7.78 -7.13 30.70
N LYS A 174 6.59 -6.91 31.27
CA LYS A 174 5.60 -5.91 30.77
C LYS A 174 5.97 -4.44 30.98
N ASN A 175 6.81 -4.08 31.96
CA ASN A 175 7.11 -2.68 32.26
C ASN A 175 8.31 -2.11 31.48
N THR A 176 9.33 -2.92 31.18
CA THR A 176 10.45 -2.56 30.29
C THR A 176 10.04 -2.57 28.83
N ALA A 177 9.09 -3.43 28.43
CA ALA A 177 8.62 -3.55 27.05
C ALA A 177 7.87 -2.33 26.50
N ILE A 178 7.19 -1.53 27.34
CA ILE A 178 6.43 -0.36 26.87
C ILE A 178 7.37 0.79 26.54
N ILE A 179 8.36 1.05 27.40
CA ILE A 179 9.35 2.13 27.24
C ILE A 179 10.24 1.83 26.02
N SER A 180 10.77 0.61 25.95
CA SER A 180 11.62 0.15 24.84
C SER A 180 10.87 0.03 23.51
N ALA A 181 9.59 -0.38 23.49
CA ALA A 181 8.79 -0.40 22.25
C ALA A 181 8.53 1.00 21.69
N GLN A 182 8.49 2.01 22.55
CA GLN A 182 8.31 3.41 22.16
C GLN A 182 9.61 3.99 21.60
N GLU A 183 10.76 3.54 22.10
CA GLU A 183 12.10 3.84 21.57
C GLU A 183 12.42 3.08 20.27
N LEU A 184 11.89 1.87 20.10
CA LEU A 184 12.22 1.00 18.96
C LEU A 184 11.72 1.51 17.60
N GLY A 185 10.84 2.52 17.58
CA GLY A 185 10.35 3.18 16.36
C GLY A 185 9.66 2.22 15.36
N LYS A 186 8.34 2.32 15.20
CA LYS A 186 7.66 1.51 14.17
C LYS A 186 8.20 1.90 12.77
N PRO A 187 8.57 0.93 11.91
CA PRO A 187 8.97 1.21 10.53
C PRO A 187 7.92 2.07 9.82
N VAL A 188 8.37 3.20 9.28
CA VAL A 188 7.50 4.16 8.58
C VAL A 188 7.23 3.65 7.17
N PRO A 189 5.96 3.58 6.74
CA PRO A 189 5.63 3.13 5.39
C PRO A 189 5.86 4.21 4.33
N PHE A 190 6.04 3.78 3.09
CA PHE A 190 6.20 4.65 1.91
C PHE A 190 4.95 4.62 1.03
N ASP A 191 4.62 5.77 0.43
CA ASP A 191 3.56 5.88 -0.57
C ASP A 191 4.18 5.95 -1.97
N PHE A 192 3.98 4.90 -2.77
CA PHE A 192 4.46 4.85 -4.15
C PHE A 192 3.35 5.10 -5.15
N PHE A 193 3.62 6.01 -6.08
CA PHE A 193 2.80 6.24 -7.26
C PHE A 193 3.70 6.59 -8.45
N ILE A 194 3.76 5.70 -9.44
CA ILE A 194 4.49 5.91 -10.69
C ILE A 194 3.52 5.67 -11.85
N ALA A 195 3.42 6.68 -12.72
CA ALA A 195 2.58 6.63 -13.91
C ALA A 195 3.33 5.94 -15.06
N GLN A 196 2.60 5.32 -16.00
CA GLN A 196 3.18 4.64 -17.18
C GLN A 196 4.16 5.46 -18.01
N THR A 197 4.04 6.79 -18.00
CA THR A 197 4.90 7.68 -18.78
C THR A 197 6.32 7.74 -18.22
N THR A 198 6.49 7.38 -16.95
CA THR A 198 7.77 7.38 -16.26
C THR A 198 8.48 6.06 -16.51
N LYS A 199 9.62 6.14 -17.21
CA LYS A 199 10.56 5.04 -17.34
C LYS A 199 11.71 5.12 -16.34
N VAL A 200 12.10 6.32 -15.93
CA VAL A 200 13.19 6.53 -14.97
C VAL A 200 12.72 7.43 -13.83
N LEU A 201 12.76 6.93 -12.59
CA LEU A 201 12.51 7.71 -11.39
C LEU A 201 13.85 8.01 -10.71
N VAL A 202 14.16 9.30 -10.55
CA VAL A 202 15.36 9.76 -9.82
C VAL A 202 14.95 10.22 -8.43
N ILE A 203 15.42 9.49 -7.40
CA ILE A 203 15.18 9.77 -6.00
C ILE A 203 16.39 10.47 -5.39
N THR A 204 16.15 11.62 -4.76
CA THR A 204 17.19 12.46 -4.18
C THR A 204 16.90 12.80 -2.72
N GLY A 205 17.88 13.38 -2.02
CA GLY A 205 17.78 13.73 -0.61
C GLY A 205 18.95 13.18 0.22
N PRO A 206 18.98 13.38 1.53
CA PRO A 206 20.07 12.92 2.39
C PRO A 206 20.16 11.39 2.45
N ASN A 207 21.35 10.83 2.73
CA ASN A 207 21.55 9.37 2.81
C ASN A 207 20.72 8.74 3.94
N THR A 208 20.58 9.45 5.06
CA THR A 208 19.71 9.08 6.18
C THR A 208 18.20 9.18 5.86
N GLY A 209 17.82 9.70 4.69
CA GLY A 209 16.43 9.88 4.27
C GLY A 209 15.70 8.58 3.90
N GLY A 210 16.39 7.45 3.84
CA GLY A 210 15.79 6.14 3.52
C GLY A 210 15.67 5.83 2.01
N LYS A 211 16.48 6.48 1.15
CA LYS A 211 16.48 6.25 -0.32
C LYS A 211 16.70 4.78 -0.67
N THR A 212 17.72 4.15 -0.10
CA THR A 212 18.04 2.73 -0.32
C THR A 212 16.93 1.80 0.18
N ILE A 213 16.31 2.12 1.33
CA ILE A 213 15.20 1.33 1.89
C ILE A 213 13.97 1.45 0.98
N CYS A 214 13.68 2.65 0.50
CA CYS A 214 12.63 2.94 -0.47
C CYS A 214 12.83 2.07 -1.74
N LEU A 215 14.04 2.06 -2.30
CA LEU A 215 14.42 1.24 -3.45
C LEU A 215 14.21 -0.27 -3.20
N LYS A 216 14.75 -0.79 -2.09
CA LYS A 216 14.59 -2.20 -1.67
C LYS A 216 13.13 -2.59 -1.46
N THR A 217 12.30 -1.67 -0.96
CA THR A 217 10.87 -1.92 -0.72
C THR A 217 10.14 -2.20 -2.02
N VAL A 218 10.42 -1.45 -3.09
CA VAL A 218 9.81 -1.69 -4.42
C VAL A 218 10.26 -3.04 -4.99
N GLY A 219 11.56 -3.34 -4.94
CA GLY A 219 12.09 -4.61 -5.43
C GLY A 219 11.53 -5.82 -4.70
N LEU A 220 11.46 -5.75 -3.36
CA LEU A 220 10.87 -6.81 -2.53
C LEU A 220 9.37 -6.95 -2.80
N ALA A 221 8.62 -5.86 -2.94
CA ALA A 221 7.19 -5.91 -3.27
C ALA A 221 6.95 -6.60 -4.63
N ALA A 222 7.76 -6.29 -5.64
CA ALA A 222 7.69 -6.94 -6.95
C ALA A 222 8.02 -8.44 -6.86
N MET A 223 9.06 -8.83 -6.13
CA MET A 223 9.41 -10.24 -5.90
C MET A 223 8.33 -11.00 -5.12
N MET A 224 7.74 -10.37 -4.10
CA MET A 224 6.63 -10.94 -3.33
C MET A 224 5.44 -11.22 -4.24
N ALA A 225 5.02 -10.22 -5.02
CA ALA A 225 3.90 -10.37 -5.95
C ALA A 225 4.17 -11.48 -6.98
N LYS A 226 5.38 -11.53 -7.55
CA LYS A 226 5.81 -12.58 -8.49
C LYS A 226 5.85 -13.98 -7.86
N SER A 227 6.13 -14.06 -6.57
CA SER A 227 6.13 -15.31 -5.80
C SER A 227 4.72 -15.73 -5.32
N GLY A 228 3.67 -14.99 -5.68
CA GLY A 228 2.31 -15.24 -5.24
C GLY A 228 2.05 -14.87 -3.77
N LEU A 229 2.87 -13.99 -3.19
CA LEU A 229 2.65 -13.41 -1.87
C LEU A 229 1.89 -12.09 -2.00
N HIS A 230 1.08 -11.76 -0.99
CA HIS A 230 0.54 -10.40 -0.86
C HIS A 230 1.65 -9.41 -0.49
N VAL A 231 1.53 -8.17 -0.96
CA VAL A 231 2.47 -7.10 -0.67
C VAL A 231 2.08 -6.40 0.63
N LEU A 232 3.06 -6.01 1.45
CA LEU A 232 2.79 -5.39 2.75
C LEU A 232 2.39 -3.91 2.62
N SER A 233 1.16 -3.68 2.18
CA SER A 233 0.58 -2.37 1.93
C SER A 233 -0.76 -2.24 2.66
N SER A 234 -1.19 -1.01 2.94
CA SER A 234 -2.47 -0.79 3.64
C SER A 234 -3.72 -1.08 2.81
N GLU A 235 -3.60 -1.02 1.47
CA GLU A 235 -4.70 -1.20 0.53
C GLU A 235 -4.20 -2.00 -0.69
N SER A 236 -5.13 -2.42 -1.56
CA SER A 236 -4.81 -3.15 -2.79
C SER A 236 -3.75 -2.43 -3.61
N VAL A 237 -2.69 -3.15 -3.98
CA VAL A 237 -1.58 -2.58 -4.75
C VAL A 237 -1.76 -2.86 -6.24
N GLN A 238 -1.16 -2.02 -7.07
CA GLN A 238 -1.06 -2.23 -8.50
C GLN A 238 0.41 -2.26 -8.90
N ILE A 239 0.83 -3.34 -9.54
CA ILE A 239 2.25 -3.58 -9.84
C ILE A 239 2.36 -4.12 -11.27
N PRO A 240 3.23 -3.57 -12.12
CA PRO A 240 3.56 -4.18 -13.40
C PRO A 240 4.15 -5.57 -13.22
N TRP A 241 3.82 -6.49 -14.13
CA TRP A 241 4.54 -7.75 -14.19
C TRP A 241 5.96 -7.52 -14.71
N PHE A 242 6.94 -7.69 -13.84
CA PHE A 242 8.34 -7.60 -14.20
C PHE A 242 8.90 -8.98 -14.56
N ASP A 243 9.47 -9.13 -15.74
CA ASP A 243 10.10 -10.38 -16.19
C ASP A 243 11.38 -10.68 -15.40
N SER A 244 12.13 -9.65 -15.04
CA SER A 244 13.35 -9.69 -14.25
C SER A 244 13.45 -8.44 -13.35
N ILE A 245 14.09 -8.60 -12.20
CA ILE A 245 14.37 -7.52 -11.25
C ILE A 245 15.88 -7.46 -11.08
N PHE A 246 16.50 -6.35 -11.51
CA PHE A 246 17.93 -6.11 -11.40
C PHE A 246 18.20 -5.05 -10.33
N ALA A 247 19.28 -5.23 -9.60
CA ALA A 247 19.65 -4.33 -8.51
C ALA A 247 21.17 -4.14 -8.47
N ASP A 248 21.61 -2.89 -8.49
CA ASP A 248 22.94 -2.46 -8.05
C ASP A 248 22.75 -1.65 -6.76
N ILE A 249 22.82 -2.33 -5.62
CA ILE A 249 22.53 -1.78 -4.29
C ILE A 249 23.59 -2.31 -3.33
N GLY A 250 24.43 -1.44 -2.77
CA GLY A 250 25.50 -1.84 -1.86
C GLY A 250 26.07 -0.66 -1.07
N ASP A 251 26.63 -0.97 0.10
CA ASP A 251 27.44 -0.03 0.88
C ASP A 251 28.86 -0.03 0.33
N GLU A 252 29.40 1.14 -0.04
CA GLU A 252 30.81 1.35 -0.40
C GLU A 252 31.80 1.03 0.74
N GLN A 253 31.35 0.48 1.87
CA GLN A 253 32.12 0.27 3.09
C GLN A 253 32.46 -1.20 3.42
N SER A 254 32.18 -2.17 2.53
CA SER A 254 32.77 -3.50 2.67
C SER A 254 34.27 -3.44 2.32
N LEU A 255 35.10 -3.25 3.35
CA LEU A 255 36.57 -3.14 3.37
C LEU A 255 37.35 -4.35 2.80
N SER A 256 36.77 -5.18 1.93
CA SER A 256 37.37 -6.44 1.48
C SER A 256 37.84 -6.48 0.02
N GLN A 257 37.84 -5.37 -0.73
CA GLN A 257 38.58 -5.29 -2.01
C GLN A 257 38.95 -3.85 -2.39
N SER A 258 40.25 -3.55 -2.25
CA SER A 258 40.92 -2.35 -2.69
C SER A 258 40.91 -2.23 -4.23
N LEU A 259 40.51 -1.06 -4.76
CA LEU A 259 40.59 -0.56 -6.16
C LEU A 259 39.41 -0.70 -7.17
N SER A 260 38.18 -1.13 -6.83
CA SER A 260 37.11 -1.16 -7.86
C SER A 260 35.66 -0.93 -7.39
N THR A 261 35.37 0.02 -6.50
CA THR A 261 33.97 0.37 -6.19
C THR A 261 33.29 1.00 -7.40
N PHE A 262 33.79 2.12 -7.92
CA PHE A 262 33.20 2.76 -9.10
C PHE A 262 33.20 1.87 -10.36
N SER A 263 34.35 1.29 -10.71
CA SER A 263 34.46 0.44 -11.90
C SER A 263 33.69 -0.88 -11.76
N GLY A 264 33.57 -1.42 -10.54
CA GLY A 264 32.74 -2.58 -10.23
C GLY A 264 31.25 -2.27 -10.36
N HIS A 265 30.78 -1.18 -9.76
CA HIS A 265 29.42 -0.67 -9.93
C HIS A 265 29.12 -0.43 -11.41
N LEU A 266 29.97 0.32 -12.11
CA LEU A 266 29.78 0.60 -13.53
C LEU A 266 29.70 -0.69 -14.37
N LYS A 267 30.58 -1.67 -14.10
CA LYS A 267 30.51 -2.97 -14.76
C LYS A 267 29.19 -3.68 -14.49
N ASN A 268 28.75 -3.72 -13.23
CA ASN A 268 27.48 -4.32 -12.85
C ASN A 268 26.29 -3.63 -13.57
N VAL A 269 26.28 -2.29 -13.61
CA VAL A 269 25.19 -1.57 -14.29
C VAL A 269 25.23 -1.77 -15.81
N MET A 270 26.41 -1.90 -16.43
CA MET A 270 26.53 -2.29 -17.84
C MET A 270 25.99 -3.70 -18.10
N ASP A 271 26.31 -4.66 -17.22
CA ASP A 271 25.81 -6.02 -17.30
C ASP A 271 24.28 -6.04 -17.16
N ILE A 272 23.73 -5.32 -16.17
CA ILE A 272 22.28 -5.11 -16.00
C ILE A 272 21.67 -4.52 -17.26
N ARG A 273 22.26 -3.46 -17.82
CA ARG A 273 21.74 -2.80 -19.02
C ARG A 273 21.68 -3.73 -20.23
N SER A 274 22.64 -4.65 -20.35
CA SER A 274 22.71 -5.63 -21.44
C SER A 274 21.68 -6.76 -21.30
N GLN A 275 21.26 -7.08 -20.08
CA GLN A 275 20.32 -8.17 -19.79
C GLN A 275 18.88 -7.69 -19.57
N SER A 276 18.69 -6.41 -19.21
CA SER A 276 17.38 -5.83 -18.95
C SER A 276 16.55 -5.74 -20.23
N THR A 277 15.27 -6.11 -20.13
CA THR A 277 14.29 -6.02 -21.20
C THR A 277 13.34 -4.84 -20.96
N ASN A 278 12.47 -4.54 -21.94
CA ASN A 278 11.42 -3.54 -21.81
C ASN A 278 10.30 -3.92 -20.80
N GLN A 279 10.42 -5.07 -20.12
CA GLN A 279 9.53 -5.51 -19.04
C GLN A 279 10.25 -5.63 -17.70
N SER A 280 11.54 -5.29 -17.61
CA SER A 280 12.32 -5.44 -16.38
C SER A 280 12.13 -4.26 -15.42
N LEU A 281 12.38 -4.52 -14.13
CA LEU A 281 12.59 -3.49 -13.11
C LEU A 281 14.09 -3.38 -12.83
N VAL A 282 14.63 -2.15 -12.86
CA VAL A 282 16.03 -1.88 -12.54
C VAL A 282 16.12 -0.94 -11.34
N LEU A 283 16.92 -1.30 -10.36
CA LEU A 283 17.11 -0.56 -9.11
C LEU A 283 18.59 -0.18 -8.97
N LEU A 284 18.89 1.10 -9.01
CA LEU A 284 20.27 1.60 -8.94
C LEU A 284 20.43 2.52 -7.72
N ASP A 285 21.36 2.21 -6.83
CA ASP A 285 21.68 3.06 -5.69
C ASP A 285 22.91 3.93 -5.98
N GLU A 286 22.85 5.20 -5.57
CA GLU A 286 23.93 6.17 -5.69
C GLU A 286 24.58 6.26 -7.09
N VAL A 287 23.75 6.36 -8.14
CA VAL A 287 24.23 6.43 -9.53
C VAL A 287 25.21 7.58 -9.74
N GLY A 288 26.39 7.21 -10.28
CA GLY A 288 27.50 8.10 -10.59
C GLY A 288 28.51 8.28 -9.45
N ALA A 289 28.27 7.72 -8.25
CA ALA A 289 29.11 7.91 -7.08
C ALA A 289 30.50 7.25 -7.21
N GLY A 290 31.43 7.54 -6.31
CA GLY A 290 32.73 6.88 -6.25
C GLY A 290 33.81 7.40 -7.22
N THR A 291 33.58 8.52 -7.90
CA THR A 291 34.55 9.18 -8.80
C THR A 291 34.50 10.71 -8.71
N ASN A 292 35.19 11.41 -9.60
CA ASN A 292 35.07 12.87 -9.76
C ASN A 292 33.58 13.26 -9.93
N PRO A 293 33.03 14.15 -9.10
CA PRO A 293 31.61 14.51 -9.14
C PRO A 293 31.08 14.92 -10.52
N LEU A 294 31.85 15.69 -11.30
CA LEU A 294 31.41 16.15 -12.62
C LEU A 294 31.39 15.00 -13.63
N GLU A 295 32.40 14.14 -13.60
CA GLU A 295 32.46 12.96 -14.47
C GLU A 295 31.41 11.91 -14.09
N GLY A 296 31.25 11.66 -12.79
CA GLY A 296 30.25 10.76 -12.23
C GLY A 296 28.83 11.20 -12.57
N ALA A 297 28.54 12.49 -12.45
CA ALA A 297 27.27 13.06 -12.87
C ALA A 297 27.04 12.90 -14.38
N ALA A 298 28.03 13.23 -15.21
CA ALA A 298 27.92 13.10 -16.67
C ALA A 298 27.65 11.65 -17.11
N LEU A 299 28.41 10.70 -16.56
CA LEU A 299 28.23 9.27 -16.81
C LEU A 299 26.88 8.78 -16.29
N GLY A 300 26.47 9.19 -15.09
CA GLY A 300 25.18 8.86 -14.51
C GLY A 300 24.00 9.36 -15.36
N MET A 301 24.08 10.59 -15.88
CA MET A 301 23.07 11.13 -16.79
C MET A 301 22.95 10.29 -18.06
N SER A 302 24.07 10.05 -18.75
CA SER A 302 24.09 9.27 -19.99
C SER A 302 23.59 7.83 -19.79
N LEU A 303 23.92 7.23 -18.64
CA LEU A 303 23.47 5.88 -18.30
C LEU A 303 21.96 5.81 -18.08
N LEU A 304 21.41 6.76 -17.32
CA LEU A 304 19.96 6.82 -17.08
C LEU A 304 19.18 7.14 -18.36
N GLU A 305 19.71 7.99 -19.25
CA GLU A 305 19.12 8.23 -20.57
C GLU A 305 19.09 6.95 -21.42
N SER A 306 20.16 6.16 -21.40
CA SER A 306 20.20 4.86 -22.07
C SER A 306 19.11 3.90 -21.57
N PHE A 307 18.79 3.93 -20.27
CA PHE A 307 17.66 3.16 -19.72
C PHE A 307 16.31 3.71 -20.17
N ALA A 308 16.14 5.04 -20.25
CA ALA A 308 14.90 5.67 -20.71
C ALA A 308 14.60 5.36 -22.19
N ASP A 309 15.61 5.36 -23.05
CA ASP A 309 15.40 5.22 -24.50
C ASP A 309 15.08 3.77 -24.91
N SER A 310 15.86 2.81 -24.42
CA SER A 310 15.76 1.41 -24.86
C SER A 310 16.08 0.39 -23.75
N GLY A 311 15.85 0.77 -22.50
CA GLY A 311 16.11 -0.08 -21.34
C GLY A 311 14.86 -0.71 -20.74
N ALA A 312 14.83 -0.69 -19.41
CA ALA A 312 13.82 -1.32 -18.55
C ALA A 312 12.41 -0.75 -18.75
N LEU A 313 11.39 -1.48 -18.27
CA LEU A 313 10.05 -0.90 -18.11
C LEU A 313 10.08 0.27 -17.13
N LEU A 314 10.82 0.06 -16.04
CA LEU A 314 11.01 1.03 -14.98
C LEU A 314 12.42 0.90 -14.38
N THR A 315 13.15 2.01 -14.35
CA THR A 315 14.39 2.17 -13.60
C THR A 315 14.13 3.13 -12.45
N ILE A 316 14.47 2.73 -11.22
CA ILE A 316 14.49 3.63 -10.07
C ILE A 316 15.95 3.81 -9.66
N ALA A 317 16.39 5.06 -9.64
CA ALA A 317 17.76 5.43 -9.32
C ALA A 317 17.80 6.37 -8.14
N THR A 318 18.75 6.19 -7.22
CA THR A 318 19.04 7.18 -6.18
C THR A 318 20.32 7.94 -6.54
N THR A 319 20.41 9.22 -6.17
CA THR A 319 21.63 10.01 -6.39
C THR A 319 21.75 11.17 -5.41
N HIS A 320 22.98 11.64 -5.24
CA HIS A 320 23.31 12.87 -4.52
C HIS A 320 23.73 14.02 -5.46
N TYR A 321 23.92 13.75 -6.76
CA TYR A 321 24.34 14.76 -7.73
C TYR A 321 23.21 15.70 -8.13
N GLY A 322 23.55 16.98 -8.26
CA GLY A 322 22.60 18.04 -8.60
C GLY A 322 22.14 17.95 -10.05
N GLU A 323 23.06 17.60 -10.93
CA GLU A 323 22.94 17.60 -12.38
C GLU A 323 21.88 16.58 -12.85
N LEU A 324 21.84 15.41 -12.23
CA LEU A 324 20.86 14.35 -12.55
C LEU A 324 19.41 14.78 -12.26
N LYS A 325 19.21 15.76 -11.37
CA LYS A 325 17.88 16.34 -11.07
C LYS A 325 17.29 17.07 -12.27
N SER A 326 18.13 17.50 -13.22
CA SER A 326 17.70 18.26 -14.38
C SER A 326 17.06 17.41 -15.48
N LEU A 327 17.32 16.09 -15.50
CA LEU A 327 16.86 15.15 -16.54
C LEU A 327 15.34 15.16 -16.74
N LYS A 328 14.56 15.37 -15.67
CA LYS A 328 13.11 15.51 -15.76
C LYS A 328 12.68 16.65 -16.70
N TYR A 329 13.42 17.75 -16.71
CA TYR A 329 13.03 18.95 -17.45
C TYR A 329 13.46 18.89 -18.92
N SER A 330 14.41 18.02 -19.26
CA SER A 330 14.82 17.75 -20.64
C SER A 330 14.06 16.58 -21.26
N ASN A 331 13.65 15.58 -20.48
CA ASN A 331 13.03 14.35 -20.98
C ASN A 331 11.81 13.92 -20.14
N ASN A 332 10.64 13.83 -20.77
CA ASN A 332 9.38 13.47 -20.13
C ASN A 332 9.33 12.03 -19.59
N ALA A 333 10.22 11.15 -20.05
CA ALA A 333 10.33 9.77 -19.55
C ALA A 333 10.91 9.69 -18.12
N PHE A 334 11.51 10.78 -17.65
CA PHE A 334 12.03 10.89 -16.29
C PHE A 334 10.95 11.39 -15.34
N GLU A 335 11.09 11.07 -14.05
CA GLU A 335 10.35 11.66 -12.94
C GLU A 335 11.32 11.93 -11.80
N ASN A 336 11.13 13.04 -11.09
CA ASN A 336 11.91 13.34 -9.90
C ASN A 336 11.11 12.99 -8.65
N ALA A 337 11.80 12.55 -7.61
CA ALA A 337 11.26 12.51 -6.27
C ALA A 337 12.36 12.84 -5.26
N CYS A 338 11.97 13.32 -4.09
CA CYS A 338 12.89 13.50 -2.98
C CYS A 338 12.37 12.95 -1.67
N MET A 339 13.30 12.53 -0.81
CA MET A 339 12.99 12.13 0.56
C MET A 339 12.90 13.38 1.43
N GLU A 340 11.75 13.58 2.06
CA GLU A 340 11.54 14.69 2.98
C GLU A 340 12.41 14.53 4.23
N PHE A 341 12.99 15.66 4.65
CA PHE A 341 13.85 15.76 5.82
C PHE A 341 13.40 16.92 6.69
N ASP A 342 13.12 16.64 7.95
CA ASP A 342 12.81 17.68 8.93
C ASP A 342 14.11 18.36 9.36
N GLU A 343 14.39 19.51 8.77
CA GLU A 343 15.57 20.27 9.13
C GLU A 343 15.53 20.77 10.56
N VAL A 344 14.36 21.10 11.11
CA VAL A 344 14.23 21.69 12.45
C VAL A 344 14.73 20.70 13.48
N ASN A 345 14.22 19.46 13.41
CA ASN A 345 14.56 18.39 14.35
C ASN A 345 15.73 17.51 13.89
N LEU A 346 16.28 17.74 12.69
CA LEU A 346 17.34 16.95 12.06
C LEU A 346 16.99 15.46 11.86
N ASN A 347 15.72 15.16 11.61
CA ASN A 347 15.23 13.79 11.50
C ASN A 347 14.64 13.49 10.11
N PRO A 348 14.91 12.30 9.54
CA PRO A 348 14.22 11.87 8.32
C PRO A 348 12.74 11.60 8.60
N THR A 349 11.85 12.10 7.74
CA THR A 349 10.40 11.81 7.86
C THR A 349 9.99 10.56 7.07
N TYR A 350 10.89 10.06 6.22
CA TYR A 350 10.70 8.93 5.30
C TYR A 350 9.54 9.10 4.31
N LYS A 351 9.07 10.34 4.10
CA LYS A 351 8.04 10.65 3.09
C LYS A 351 8.67 10.99 1.75
N ILE A 352 8.01 10.58 0.69
CA ILE A 352 8.42 10.88 -0.69
C ILE A 352 7.64 12.12 -1.16
N ILE A 353 8.37 13.16 -1.56
CA ILE A 353 7.81 14.31 -2.27
C ILE A 353 8.03 14.08 -3.76
N TRP A 354 6.96 13.70 -4.44
CA TRP A 354 6.97 13.44 -5.88
C TRP A 354 7.20 14.72 -6.68
N GLY A 355 7.73 14.63 -7.89
CA GLY A 355 7.87 15.70 -8.89
C GLY A 355 8.75 16.89 -8.51
N VAL A 356 9.51 16.80 -7.43
CA VAL A 356 10.45 17.85 -7.00
C VAL A 356 11.77 17.17 -6.66
N PRO A 357 12.91 17.68 -7.14
CA PRO A 357 14.21 17.17 -6.73
C PRO A 357 14.56 17.66 -5.33
N GLY A 358 15.40 16.91 -4.62
CA GLY A 358 15.82 17.20 -3.26
C GLY A 358 16.99 18.15 -3.20
N ARG A 359 17.02 19.02 -2.20
CA ARG A 359 18.16 19.91 -1.92
C ARG A 359 19.36 19.22 -1.25
N SER A 360 20.53 19.83 -1.40
CA SER A 360 21.75 19.42 -0.69
C SER A 360 21.86 20.17 0.65
N ASN A 361 21.58 19.49 1.76
CA ASN A 361 21.47 20.11 3.09
C ASN A 361 22.73 20.01 3.97
N ALA A 362 23.85 19.51 3.44
CA ALA A 362 25.03 19.21 4.24
C ALA A 362 25.50 20.41 5.10
N ILE A 363 25.62 21.60 4.50
CA ILE A 363 26.08 22.82 5.21
C ILE A 363 25.11 23.22 6.34
N ASN A 364 23.80 23.18 6.08
CA ASN A 364 22.77 23.53 7.07
C ASN A 364 22.72 22.51 8.22
N ILE A 365 22.94 21.23 7.91
CA ILE A 365 23.03 20.17 8.92
C ILE A 365 24.29 20.38 9.77
N SER A 366 25.44 20.66 9.16
CA SER A 366 26.69 20.93 9.88
C SER A 366 26.56 22.12 10.85
N GLU A 367 25.92 23.21 10.43
CA GLU A 367 25.65 24.36 11.30
C GLU A 367 24.87 23.96 12.56
N LYS A 368 23.82 23.14 12.40
CA LYS A 368 23.01 22.67 13.54
C LYS A 368 23.72 21.64 14.42
N LEU A 369 24.67 20.90 13.87
CA LEU A 369 25.54 19.99 14.64
C LEU A 369 26.62 20.74 15.43
N GLY A 370 26.67 22.07 15.35
CA GLY A 370 27.57 22.91 16.14
C GLY A 370 28.86 23.31 15.41
N LEU A 371 28.91 23.18 14.08
CA LEU A 371 30.05 23.68 13.30
C LEU A 371 30.16 25.21 13.48
N PRO A 372 31.36 25.78 13.75
CA PRO A 372 31.50 27.21 13.97
C PRO A 372 30.97 28.03 12.79
N SER A 373 30.25 29.11 13.07
CA SER A 373 29.62 29.97 12.06
C SER A 373 30.62 30.54 11.05
N THR A 374 31.87 30.78 11.47
CA THR A 374 32.96 31.19 10.57
C THR A 374 33.26 30.14 9.49
N VAL A 375 33.28 28.86 9.85
CA VAL A 375 33.49 27.75 8.92
C VAL A 375 32.28 27.59 8.00
N VAL A 376 31.06 27.69 8.54
CA VAL A 376 29.82 27.62 7.77
C VAL A 376 29.75 28.75 6.74
N SER A 377 30.09 29.98 7.11
CA SER A 377 30.11 31.13 6.21
C SER A 377 31.11 30.93 5.08
N HIS A 378 32.35 30.53 5.39
CA HIS A 378 33.35 30.24 4.35
C HIS A 378 32.92 29.07 3.45
N ALA A 379 32.29 28.02 4.00
CA ALA A 379 31.78 26.91 3.21
C ALA A 379 30.67 27.36 2.23
N ARG A 380 29.78 28.27 2.63
CA ARG A 380 28.78 28.88 1.73
C ARG A 380 29.44 29.71 0.63
N GLU A 381 30.49 30.46 0.94
CA GLU A 381 31.26 31.20 -0.06
C GLU A 381 31.93 30.27 -1.08
N PHE A 382 32.58 29.18 -0.63
CA PHE A 382 33.21 28.21 -1.52
C PHE A 382 32.22 27.40 -2.36
N TYR A 383 31.01 27.17 -1.87
CA TYR A 383 29.97 26.45 -2.62
C TYR A 383 29.50 27.23 -3.87
N GLY A 384 29.73 28.54 -3.89
CA GLY A 384 29.47 29.41 -5.04
C GLY A 384 28.00 29.83 -5.16
N ALA A 385 27.79 30.97 -5.83
CA ALA A 385 26.46 31.57 -6.00
C ALA A 385 25.53 30.72 -6.88
N ASP A 386 26.04 30.18 -8.00
CA ASP A 386 25.21 29.45 -8.98
C ASP A 386 24.57 28.18 -8.38
N SER A 387 25.35 27.40 -7.61
CA SER A 387 24.84 26.21 -6.92
C SER A 387 23.90 26.56 -5.77
N ALA A 388 24.10 27.72 -5.13
CA ALA A 388 23.21 28.21 -4.07
C ALA A 388 21.86 28.65 -4.65
N GLU A 389 21.84 29.39 -5.77
CA GLU A 389 20.63 29.84 -6.45
C GLU A 389 19.74 28.66 -6.89
N ILE A 390 20.32 27.62 -7.49
CA ILE A 390 19.57 26.41 -7.89
C ILE A 390 18.94 25.75 -6.66
N ASN A 391 19.68 25.60 -5.57
CA ASN A 391 19.13 25.03 -4.33
C ASN A 391 18.04 25.91 -3.71
N GLU A 392 18.14 27.24 -3.81
CA GLU A 392 17.07 28.15 -3.36
C GLU A 392 15.79 27.97 -4.18
N VAL A 393 15.90 27.84 -5.51
CA VAL A 393 14.77 27.55 -6.38
C VAL A 393 14.14 26.20 -6.02
N ILE A 394 14.96 25.16 -5.82
CA ILE A 394 14.49 23.84 -5.38
C ILE A 394 13.75 23.95 -4.05
N CYS A 395 14.30 24.69 -3.08
CA CYS A 395 13.67 24.93 -1.78
C CYS A 395 12.32 25.64 -1.91
N ALA A 396 12.21 26.63 -2.80
CA ALA A 396 10.95 27.31 -3.10
C ALA A 396 9.93 26.35 -3.72
N MET A 397 10.36 25.46 -4.63
CA MET A 397 9.49 24.43 -5.24
C MET A 397 9.01 23.39 -4.22
N GLU A 398 9.90 22.90 -3.34
CA GLU A 398 9.57 21.98 -2.25
C GLU A 398 8.50 22.58 -1.33
N LYS A 399 8.75 23.78 -0.81
CA LYS A 399 7.81 24.50 0.07
C LYS A 399 6.48 24.79 -0.61
N PHE A 400 6.51 25.25 -1.86
CA PHE A 400 5.30 25.49 -2.63
C PHE A 400 4.47 24.22 -2.78
N LYS A 401 5.12 23.08 -3.07
CA LYS A 401 4.43 21.80 -3.23
C LYS A 401 3.82 21.31 -1.92
N GLN A 402 4.53 21.42 -0.82
CA GLN A 402 4.01 21.07 0.51
C GLN A 402 2.80 21.95 0.87
N MET A 403 2.90 23.27 0.74
CA MET A 403 1.79 24.20 0.98
C MET A 403 0.59 23.91 0.08
N PHE A 404 0.83 23.56 -1.18
CA PHE A 404 -0.21 23.19 -2.12
C PHE A 404 -0.92 21.90 -1.69
N GLN A 405 -0.18 20.88 -1.26
CA GLN A 405 -0.74 19.63 -0.74
C GLN A 405 -1.56 19.84 0.54
N GLU A 406 -1.07 20.66 1.47
CA GLU A 406 -1.83 21.02 2.68
C GLU A 406 -3.12 21.77 2.33
N SER A 407 -3.06 22.71 1.39
CA SER A 407 -4.24 23.44 0.92
C SER A 407 -5.26 22.51 0.25
N LEU A 408 -4.80 21.54 -0.56
CA LEU A 408 -5.66 20.52 -1.15
C LEU A 408 -6.35 19.67 -0.07
N TYR A 409 -5.59 19.24 0.95
CA TYR A 409 -6.15 18.46 2.05
C TYR A 409 -7.21 19.25 2.83
N GLN A 410 -6.92 20.51 3.19
CA GLN A 410 -7.88 21.39 3.87
C GLN A 410 -9.15 21.59 3.01
N THR A 411 -8.97 21.82 1.71
CA THR A 411 -10.09 22.00 0.77
C THR A 411 -10.96 20.74 0.70
N GLN A 412 -10.36 19.55 0.61
CA GLN A 412 -11.09 18.28 0.62
C GLN A 412 -11.85 18.09 1.94
N HIS A 413 -11.22 18.39 3.08
CA HIS A 413 -11.85 18.30 4.38
C HIS A 413 -13.04 19.26 4.51
N HIS A 414 -12.89 20.51 4.06
CA HIS A 414 -13.98 21.49 4.03
C HIS A 414 -15.11 21.07 3.09
N LEU A 415 -14.81 20.48 1.95
CA LEU A 415 -15.80 19.95 1.02
C LEU A 415 -16.65 18.83 1.67
N LEU A 416 -15.98 17.89 2.35
CA LEU A 416 -16.63 16.81 3.11
C LEU A 416 -17.52 17.36 4.24
N PHE A 417 -17.00 18.31 5.02
CA PHE A 417 -17.74 18.94 6.09
C PHE A 417 -18.98 19.69 5.57
N SER A 418 -18.82 20.46 4.50
CA SER A 418 -19.91 21.18 3.84
C SER A 418 -21.00 20.22 3.34
N ARG A 419 -20.60 19.10 2.72
CA ARG A 419 -21.53 18.06 2.28
C ARG A 419 -22.33 17.46 3.45
N ASN A 420 -21.66 17.13 4.56
CA ASN A 420 -22.32 16.60 5.76
C ASN A 420 -23.30 17.62 6.36
N LEU A 421 -22.91 18.89 6.43
CA LEU A 421 -23.77 19.97 6.93
C LEU A 421 -25.00 20.16 6.04
N TYR A 422 -24.81 20.09 4.72
CA TYR A 422 -25.91 20.18 3.75
C TYR A 422 -26.92 19.05 3.93
N GLU A 423 -26.46 17.80 4.10
CA GLU A 423 -27.34 16.66 4.39
C GLU A 423 -28.13 16.85 5.69
N LYS A 424 -27.47 17.32 6.77
CA LYS A 424 -28.15 17.64 8.03
C LYS A 424 -29.21 18.73 7.87
N LEU A 425 -28.92 19.76 7.07
CA LEU A 425 -29.86 20.86 6.80
C LEU A 425 -31.08 20.37 6.00
N LEU A 426 -30.89 19.48 5.03
CA LEU A 426 -31.99 18.84 4.30
C LEU A 426 -32.91 18.05 5.25
N LEU A 427 -32.33 17.30 6.20
CA LEU A 427 -33.11 16.57 7.21
C LEU A 427 -33.86 17.52 8.14
N ALA A 428 -33.21 18.58 8.62
CA ALA A 428 -33.87 19.59 9.47
C ALA A 428 -35.01 20.29 8.74
N ARG A 429 -34.79 20.67 7.46
CA ARG A 429 -35.83 21.25 6.61
C ARG A 429 -37.02 20.31 6.45
N ARG A 430 -36.78 19.01 6.22
CA ARG A 430 -37.84 18.00 6.13
C ARG A 430 -38.67 17.96 7.42
N LYS A 431 -38.01 17.89 8.59
CA LYS A 431 -38.69 17.90 9.90
C LYS A 431 -39.53 19.15 10.11
N VAL A 432 -39.00 20.34 9.79
CA VAL A 432 -39.73 21.61 9.93
C VAL A 432 -40.96 21.64 9.02
N MET A 433 -40.82 21.16 7.77
CA MET A 433 -41.95 21.07 6.84
C MET A 433 -43.02 20.10 7.36
N GLU A 434 -42.63 18.92 7.84
CA GLU A 434 -43.55 17.95 8.46
C GLU A 434 -44.28 18.57 9.66
N HIS A 435 -43.55 19.15 10.63
CA HIS A 435 -44.17 19.83 11.77
C HIS A 435 -45.11 20.96 11.34
N GLY A 436 -44.72 21.76 10.34
CA GLY A 436 -45.57 22.83 9.80
C GLY A 436 -46.86 22.30 9.17
N THR A 437 -46.80 21.20 8.41
CA THR A 437 -48.00 20.57 7.84
C THR A 437 -48.93 20.02 8.93
N VAL A 438 -48.38 19.37 9.96
CA VAL A 438 -49.15 18.84 11.09
C VAL A 438 -49.82 19.97 11.88
N GLN A 439 -49.12 21.07 12.16
CA GLN A 439 -49.69 22.22 12.85
C GLN A 439 -50.79 22.90 12.04
N ARG A 440 -50.61 23.05 10.73
CA ARG A 440 -51.65 23.59 9.83
C ARG A 440 -52.89 22.70 9.85
N TYR A 441 -52.71 21.38 9.77
CA TYR A 441 -53.82 20.42 9.84
C TYR A 441 -54.58 20.53 11.16
N ARG A 442 -53.87 20.61 12.31
CA ARG A 442 -54.49 20.80 13.64
C ARG A 442 -55.30 22.10 13.72
N LYS A 443 -54.72 23.23 13.34
CA LYS A 443 -55.44 24.53 13.33
C LYS A 443 -56.65 24.50 12.41
N MET A 444 -56.53 23.87 11.23
CA MET A 444 -57.65 23.76 10.29
C MET A 444 -58.80 22.92 10.87
N LYS A 445 -58.48 21.85 11.61
CA LYS A 445 -59.47 21.05 12.34
C LYS A 445 -60.15 21.86 13.45
N GLU A 446 -59.40 22.58 14.27
CA GLU A 446 -59.95 23.46 15.33
C GLU A 446 -60.87 24.54 14.75
N ILE A 447 -60.47 25.19 13.66
CA ILE A 447 -61.31 26.18 12.96
C ILE A 447 -62.59 25.54 12.43
N ALA A 448 -62.50 24.33 11.84
CA ALA A 448 -63.66 23.61 11.33
C ALA A 448 -64.65 23.24 12.45
N GLU A 449 -64.15 22.79 13.61
CA GLU A 449 -64.93 22.47 14.80
C GLU A 449 -65.57 23.72 15.41
N ALA A 450 -64.82 24.81 15.58
CA ALA A 450 -65.34 26.09 16.04
C ALA A 450 -66.44 26.62 15.10
N ALA A 451 -66.23 26.54 13.78
CA ALA A 451 -67.22 26.93 12.80
C ALA A 451 -68.47 26.02 12.85
N ALA A 452 -68.32 24.71 13.10
CA ALA A 452 -69.44 23.79 13.28
C ALA A 452 -70.25 24.11 14.55
N MET A 453 -69.56 24.39 15.67
CA MET A 453 -70.20 24.83 16.91
C MET A 453 -70.93 26.17 16.75
N ALA A 454 -70.30 27.14 16.09
CA ALA A 454 -70.91 28.43 15.80
C ALA A 454 -72.17 28.27 14.92
N ARG A 455 -72.10 27.43 13.87
CA ARG A 455 -73.27 27.10 13.03
C ARG A 455 -74.40 26.47 13.85
N SER A 456 -74.07 25.53 14.74
CA SER A 456 -75.06 24.88 15.61
C SER A 456 -75.71 25.86 16.61
N ALA A 457 -74.91 26.71 17.25
CA ALA A 457 -75.39 27.74 18.17
C ALA A 457 -76.26 28.78 17.47
N LEU A 458 -75.85 29.23 16.28
CA LEU A 458 -76.64 30.12 15.44
C LEU A 458 -77.97 29.47 15.05
N HIS A 459 -77.95 28.18 14.67
CA HIS A 459 -79.16 27.45 14.33
C HIS A 459 -80.13 27.35 15.51
N LYS A 460 -79.62 27.05 16.72
CA LYS A 460 -80.42 27.06 17.96
C LYS A 460 -81.01 28.44 18.26
N LYS A 461 -80.21 29.52 18.16
CA LYS A 461 -80.72 30.90 18.38
C LYS A 461 -81.74 31.32 17.33
N VAL A 462 -81.56 30.93 16.06
CA VAL A 462 -82.52 31.21 14.99
C VAL A 462 -83.84 30.46 15.24
N LEU A 463 -83.79 29.22 15.71
CA LEU A 463 -84.98 28.47 16.15
C LEU A 463 -85.69 29.17 17.31
N GLN A 464 -84.96 29.61 18.35
CA GLN A 464 -85.52 30.35 19.49
C GLN A 464 -86.11 31.72 19.09
N LEU A 465 -85.49 32.41 18.14
CA LEU A 465 -86.01 33.69 17.62
C LEU A 465 -87.22 33.49 16.70
N ARG A 466 -87.32 32.36 15.98
CA ARG A 466 -88.53 31.99 15.21
C ARG A 466 -89.69 31.62 16.13
N THR A 467 -89.43 30.94 17.26
CA THR A 467 -90.46 30.71 18.28
C THR A 467 -90.92 32.01 18.94
N TYR A 468 -90.05 33.03 19.05
CA TYR A 468 -90.40 34.36 19.59
C TYR A 468 -91.10 35.28 18.57
N LYS A 469 -90.63 35.35 17.31
CA LYS A 469 -91.16 36.27 16.28
C LYS A 469 -92.51 35.86 15.68
N THR A 470 -93.00 34.66 15.97
CA THR A 470 -94.38 34.29 15.61
C THR A 470 -95.41 35.03 16.51
N GLN A 471 -94.99 35.75 17.54
CA GLN A 471 -95.90 36.44 18.48
C GLN A 471 -95.96 37.99 18.38
N SER A 472 -95.17 38.71 17.57
CA SER A 472 -95.33 40.19 17.46
C SER A 472 -94.84 40.85 16.14
N SER A 473 -95.78 40.96 15.20
CA SER A 473 -96.19 42.12 14.34
C SER A 473 -95.24 43.02 13.50
N ARG A 474 -95.87 43.57 12.43
CA ARG A 474 -95.45 44.20 11.14
C ARG A 474 -95.06 45.71 11.17
N PRO A 475 -94.55 46.29 10.03
CA PRO A 475 -93.78 47.55 9.92
C PRO A 475 -94.39 48.69 9.06
N THR A 476 -93.72 49.87 8.97
CA THR A 476 -93.86 50.88 7.87
C THR A 476 -92.65 51.84 7.71
N ARG A 477 -92.51 52.48 6.52
CA ARG A 477 -91.33 53.11 5.86
C ARG A 477 -91.57 54.58 5.42
N ALA A 478 -90.50 55.38 5.18
CA ALA A 478 -90.23 56.37 4.07
C ALA A 478 -89.30 57.55 4.54
N ASN A 479 -88.52 58.34 3.78
CA ASN A 479 -87.72 58.28 2.52
C ASN A 479 -87.04 59.68 2.31
N GLU A 480 -85.76 59.83 1.90
CA GLU A 480 -85.17 61.00 1.17
C GLU A 480 -83.70 60.73 0.70
N LYS A 481 -83.23 61.33 -0.41
CA LYS A 481 -82.00 61.12 -1.25
C LYS A 481 -81.64 62.45 -1.99
N PRO A 482 -80.57 62.66 -2.82
CA PRO A 482 -79.22 62.04 -3.05
C PRO A 482 -78.05 63.02 -3.46
N LEU A 483 -76.79 62.54 -3.62
CA LEU A 483 -75.80 62.99 -4.65
C LEU A 483 -74.71 61.92 -4.89
N LEU A 484 -74.75 61.20 -6.04
CA LEU A 484 -73.78 61.10 -7.17
C LEU A 484 -72.32 60.67 -6.80
N ASN A 485 -71.63 59.71 -7.44
CA ASN A 485 -71.81 58.89 -8.66
C ASN A 485 -70.83 57.68 -8.53
N SER A 486 -71.22 56.42 -8.72
CA SER A 486 -71.38 55.69 -10.00
C SER A 486 -70.03 55.57 -10.73
N GLU A 487 -69.51 54.40 -11.10
CA GLU A 487 -70.05 53.29 -11.91
C GLU A 487 -69.02 52.15 -11.81
N SER A 488 -69.25 50.87 -12.04
CA SER A 488 -70.40 50.02 -12.38
C SER A 488 -69.81 48.60 -12.39
N LYS A 489 -70.42 47.64 -11.67
CA LYS A 489 -71.23 46.54 -12.24
C LYS A 489 -70.42 45.65 -13.20
N GLN A 490 -70.41 44.34 -13.08
CA GLN A 490 -71.57 43.45 -12.94
C GLN A 490 -71.00 42.04 -12.63
N SER A 491 -71.54 41.33 -11.63
CA SER A 491 -72.34 40.08 -11.80
C SER A 491 -71.55 38.92 -12.43
N THR A 492 -71.54 37.69 -11.94
CA THR A 492 -72.56 36.92 -11.21
C THR A 492 -71.93 35.58 -10.82
N GLU A 493 -72.38 35.03 -9.68
CA GLU A 493 -72.81 33.64 -9.44
C GLU A 493 -72.67 32.64 -10.62
N LYS A 494 -72.37 31.35 -10.47
CA LYS A 494 -72.49 30.38 -9.37
C LYS A 494 -71.92 29.03 -9.89
N THR A 495 -71.50 28.16 -8.97
CA THR A 495 -71.50 26.67 -9.05
C THR A 495 -70.74 25.93 -10.18
N SER A 496 -69.74 25.17 -9.71
CA SER A 496 -69.13 23.93 -10.23
C SER A 496 -70.16 22.90 -10.76
N PRO A 497 -69.83 21.90 -11.63
CA PRO A 497 -68.79 20.89 -11.37
C PRO A 497 -68.05 20.27 -12.58
N HIS A 498 -67.10 19.38 -12.26
CA HIS A 498 -66.30 18.51 -13.14
C HIS A 498 -67.10 17.75 -14.24
N LEU A 499 -66.49 17.56 -15.42
CA LEU A 499 -66.05 16.24 -15.97
C LEU A 499 -65.42 16.37 -17.40
N THR A 500 -64.15 15.97 -17.48
CA THR A 500 -63.41 15.25 -18.54
C THR A 500 -63.83 15.25 -20.03
N ALA A 501 -62.88 15.62 -20.92
CA ALA A 501 -62.41 14.89 -22.12
C ALA A 501 -61.24 15.69 -22.76
N SER A 502 -59.97 15.27 -22.67
CA SER A 502 -59.25 14.27 -23.48
C SER A 502 -58.50 14.88 -24.69
N ARG A 503 -57.20 14.51 -24.76
CA ARG A 503 -56.28 14.43 -25.91
C ARG A 503 -55.58 15.70 -26.44
N ASN A 504 -54.27 15.78 -26.18
CA ASN A 504 -53.16 15.47 -27.13
C ASN A 504 -51.85 16.05 -26.57
N SER A 505 -50.90 15.22 -26.11
CA SER A 505 -49.75 14.64 -26.84
C SER A 505 -48.55 15.57 -26.96
N SER A 506 -47.37 15.00 -26.67
CA SER A 506 -46.00 15.41 -27.04
C SER A 506 -45.51 16.75 -26.47
N GLY A 507 -44.36 16.84 -25.82
CA GLY A 507 -43.12 16.10 -26.03
C GLY A 507 -42.03 17.17 -26.06
N ILE A 508 -41.20 17.19 -25.02
CA ILE A 508 -40.13 18.16 -24.81
C ILE A 508 -39.06 17.91 -25.87
N ASP A 509 -38.74 18.92 -26.67
CA ASP A 509 -37.58 18.92 -27.55
C ASP A 509 -36.65 20.11 -27.25
N ILE A 510 -35.36 19.83 -27.36
CA ILE A 510 -34.22 20.59 -26.84
C ILE A 510 -33.84 21.67 -27.87
N GLY A 511 -34.00 22.94 -27.50
CA GLY A 511 -33.59 24.10 -28.32
C GLY A 511 -32.27 24.72 -27.86
N LYS A 512 -31.23 24.59 -28.68
CA LYS A 512 -29.90 25.24 -28.58
C LYS A 512 -29.99 26.76 -28.39
N PRO A 513 -29.08 27.42 -27.66
CA PRO A 513 -28.96 28.87 -27.71
C PRO A 513 -28.32 29.30 -29.04
N SER A 514 -29.02 30.19 -29.74
CA SER A 514 -28.62 30.84 -30.97
C SER A 514 -27.37 31.69 -30.80
N VAL A 515 -26.36 31.43 -31.62
CA VAL A 515 -25.22 32.34 -31.86
C VAL A 515 -25.75 33.53 -32.67
N SER A 516 -25.81 34.71 -32.08
CA SER A 516 -26.00 35.97 -32.81
C SER A 516 -24.62 36.56 -33.11
N VAL A 517 -24.17 36.38 -34.35
CA VAL A 517 -23.02 37.09 -34.93
C VAL A 517 -23.41 38.55 -35.11
N LEU A 518 -22.77 39.47 -34.37
CA LEU A 518 -22.83 40.90 -34.63
C LEU A 518 -21.50 41.37 -35.23
N LYS A 519 -21.67 42.15 -36.29
CA LYS A 519 -20.74 42.74 -37.27
C LYS A 519 -19.36 43.18 -36.72
N LYS A 520 -18.31 42.77 -37.44
CA LYS A 520 -17.04 43.50 -37.59
C LYS A 520 -17.36 44.96 -37.94
N ASP A 521 -16.94 45.92 -37.14
CA ASP A 521 -16.52 47.28 -37.55
C ASP A 521 -16.37 48.19 -36.33
N LYS A 522 -15.25 48.03 -35.61
CA LYS A 522 -14.48 49.06 -34.89
C LYS A 522 -13.43 48.36 -34.02
N LEU A 523 -12.16 48.66 -34.24
CA LEU A 523 -11.11 48.26 -33.30
C LEU A 523 -11.26 49.10 -32.03
N PRO A 524 -11.10 48.50 -30.83
CA PRO A 524 -11.14 49.26 -29.57
C PRO A 524 -9.95 50.22 -29.48
N GLU A 525 -10.17 51.41 -28.92
CA GLU A 525 -9.13 52.41 -28.70
C GLU A 525 -8.52 52.29 -27.29
N VAL A 526 -7.34 52.88 -27.08
CA VAL A 526 -6.71 52.91 -25.76
C VAL A 526 -7.60 53.71 -24.80
N GLY A 527 -8.04 53.06 -23.71
CA GLY A 527 -8.99 53.61 -22.74
C GLY A 527 -10.37 52.97 -22.76
N ASP A 528 -10.72 52.23 -23.82
CA ASP A 528 -12.02 51.56 -23.90
C ASP A 528 -12.16 50.44 -22.86
N ARG A 529 -13.39 50.21 -22.41
CA ARG A 529 -13.75 49.05 -21.58
C ARG A 529 -14.19 47.93 -22.49
N VAL A 530 -13.58 46.76 -22.33
CA VAL A 530 -13.85 45.58 -23.15
C VAL A 530 -14.08 44.36 -22.27
N HIS A 531 -14.92 43.43 -22.72
CA HIS A 531 -15.21 42.21 -21.98
C HIS A 531 -14.32 41.06 -22.44
N VAL A 532 -13.51 40.51 -21.54
CA VAL A 532 -12.61 39.39 -21.83
C VAL A 532 -13.37 38.08 -21.70
N SER A 533 -13.61 37.41 -22.83
CA SER A 533 -14.45 36.20 -22.91
C SER A 533 -13.92 35.02 -22.08
N THR A 534 -12.60 34.85 -22.01
CA THR A 534 -11.93 33.79 -21.23
C THR A 534 -12.05 33.99 -19.73
N LEU A 535 -12.16 35.24 -19.26
CA LEU A 535 -12.18 35.59 -17.84
C LEU A 535 -13.56 36.03 -17.33
N ARG A 536 -14.53 36.22 -18.24
CA ARG A 536 -15.88 36.76 -17.94
C ARG A 536 -15.82 38.04 -17.09
N ARG A 537 -14.87 38.92 -17.40
CA ARG A 537 -14.63 40.17 -16.66
C ARG A 537 -14.39 41.34 -17.61
N GLU A 538 -14.75 42.53 -17.15
CA GLU A 538 -14.42 43.79 -17.81
C GLU A 538 -12.95 44.13 -17.60
N ALA A 539 -12.31 44.64 -18.65
CA ALA A 539 -10.92 45.09 -18.63
C ALA A 539 -10.79 46.39 -19.43
N THR A 540 -9.82 47.24 -19.06
CA THR A 540 -9.56 48.50 -19.76
C THR A 540 -8.41 48.31 -20.75
N VAL A 541 -8.55 48.77 -21.98
CA VAL A 541 -7.50 48.68 -23.01
C VAL A 541 -6.37 49.65 -22.69
N LEU A 542 -5.16 49.13 -22.50
CA LEU A 542 -3.95 49.92 -22.26
C LEU A 542 -3.14 50.15 -23.53
N ARG A 543 -3.12 49.17 -24.44
CA ARG A 543 -2.35 49.24 -25.68
C ARG A 543 -2.99 48.39 -26.76
N VAL A 544 -2.99 48.88 -27.99
CA VAL A 544 -3.50 48.17 -29.17
C VAL A 544 -2.35 48.02 -30.16
N ASP A 545 -2.10 46.81 -30.63
CA ASP A 545 -1.05 46.48 -31.58
C ASP A 545 -1.69 45.94 -32.87
N PRO A 546 -2.17 46.82 -33.77
CA PRO A 546 -2.99 46.43 -34.91
C PRO A 546 -2.23 45.56 -35.93
N ALA A 547 -0.90 45.64 -35.97
CA ALA A 547 -0.07 44.81 -36.87
C ALA A 547 0.00 43.34 -36.43
N LYS A 548 -0.24 43.04 -35.16
CA LYS A 548 -0.19 41.68 -34.58
C LYS A 548 -1.56 41.13 -34.17
N GLU A 549 -2.62 41.92 -34.38
CA GLU A 549 -3.99 41.64 -33.91
C GLU A 549 -4.09 41.39 -32.40
N GLU A 550 -3.24 42.06 -31.61
CA GLU A 550 -3.14 41.88 -30.16
C GLU A 550 -3.47 43.18 -29.42
N ILE A 551 -4.05 43.05 -28.23
CA ILE A 551 -4.22 44.15 -27.28
C ILE A 551 -3.69 43.78 -25.90
N VAL A 552 -3.25 44.80 -25.17
CA VAL A 552 -2.91 44.69 -23.75
C VAL A 552 -4.03 45.35 -22.95
N VAL A 553 -4.67 44.58 -22.08
CA VAL A 553 -5.77 45.05 -21.22
C VAL A 553 -5.38 44.94 -19.75
N GLN A 554 -6.01 45.77 -18.92
CA GLN A 554 -5.93 45.70 -17.47
C GLN A 554 -7.25 45.22 -16.89
N ALA A 555 -7.22 44.04 -16.27
CA ALA A 555 -8.35 43.46 -15.55
C ALA A 555 -8.02 43.49 -14.04
N GLY A 556 -8.50 44.52 -13.33
CA GLY A 556 -8.12 44.77 -11.93
C GLY A 556 -6.62 45.09 -11.81
N ASN A 557 -5.89 44.27 -11.03
CA ASN A 557 -4.45 44.46 -10.77
C ASN A 557 -3.56 43.72 -11.79
N MET A 558 -4.13 43.00 -12.76
CA MET A 558 -3.40 42.18 -13.73
C MET A 558 -3.41 42.83 -15.12
N LYS A 559 -2.26 42.75 -15.82
CA LYS A 559 -2.13 43.12 -17.24
C LYS A 559 -2.06 41.86 -18.09
N LEU A 560 -2.87 41.79 -19.14
CA LEU A 560 -3.00 40.62 -20.00
C LEU A 560 -2.85 41.01 -21.46
N LYS A 561 -2.17 40.17 -22.23
CA LYS A 561 -2.05 40.30 -23.69
C LYS A 561 -3.02 39.31 -24.34
N LEU A 562 -3.93 39.81 -25.16
CA LEU A 562 -5.04 39.06 -25.75
C LEU A 562 -5.12 39.32 -27.26
N LYS A 563 -5.67 38.38 -28.03
CA LYS A 563 -6.01 38.62 -29.44
C LYS A 563 -7.38 39.27 -29.55
N PHE A 564 -7.64 40.00 -30.64
CA PHE A 564 -8.97 40.62 -30.87
C PHE A 564 -10.15 39.64 -30.80
N THR A 565 -9.92 38.35 -31.10
CA THR A 565 -10.94 37.30 -31.02
C THR A 565 -11.42 36.97 -29.61
N ASP A 566 -10.62 37.31 -28.59
CA ASP A 566 -10.86 36.90 -27.21
C ASP A 566 -11.70 37.93 -26.44
N ILE A 567 -12.16 38.97 -27.14
CA ILE A 567 -12.78 40.16 -26.56
C ILE A 567 -14.10 40.47 -27.25
N ASN A 568 -15.10 40.82 -26.44
CA ASN A 568 -16.34 41.42 -26.92
C ASN A 568 -16.34 42.91 -26.57
N ALA A 569 -16.74 43.75 -27.54
CA ALA A 569 -16.88 45.19 -27.37
C ALA A 569 -18.01 45.54 -26.38
#